data_AF-A0A7C2AGA6-F1
#
_entry.id   AF-A0A7C2AGA6-F1
#
_cell.length_a   1.000
_cell.length_b   1.000
_cell.length_c   1.000
_cell.angle_alpha   90.00
_cell.angle_beta   90.00
_cell.angle_gamma   90.00
#
_symmetry.space_group_name_H-M   'P 1'
#
loop_
_entity.id
_entity.type
_entity.pdbx_description
1 polymer ?
#
loop_
_entity_poly.entity_id
_entity_poly.type
_entity_poly.pdbx_seq_one_letter_code
_entity_poly.pdbx_strand_id
1 'polypeptide(L)'
;MKTAKTVVLLLLGLFWLAPASWAETPTIDPFCLDSPQVCQKRAAKKEALRQRCAANPDWCKQWRAKQMRIREERRALRRQCKANPDKCGEFRRQFKEKQAQRRKKAQQKRKESRKKLRKAQKQWCTNNPTPCEQWKTEKRKVDKKYQEQLRQLDKKYSRPHRQDG
;
A
#
# COMPACT_ATOMS: atom_id res chain seq x y z
N MET A 1 -45.54 -13.24 -53.17
CA MET A 1 -44.37 -13.40 -54.07
C MET A 1 -43.12 -12.92 -53.34
N LYS A 2 -42.07 -13.76 -53.35
CA LYS A 2 -40.63 -13.49 -53.08
C LYS A 2 -40.24 -13.17 -51.62
N THR A 3 -39.84 -14.13 -50.78
CA THR A 3 -38.53 -14.82 -50.61
C THR A 3 -37.39 -13.98 -50.02
N ALA A 4 -36.99 -14.42 -48.82
CA ALA A 4 -35.62 -14.66 -48.30
C ALA A 4 -34.56 -13.53 -48.36
N LYS A 5 -34.06 -13.16 -47.17
CA LYS A 5 -32.63 -12.90 -46.92
C LYS A 5 -32.25 -13.40 -45.52
N THR A 6 -31.78 -14.64 -45.51
CA THR A 6 -31.07 -15.29 -44.40
C THR A 6 -29.58 -14.94 -44.49
N VAL A 7 -28.93 -14.89 -43.33
CA VAL A 7 -27.46 -15.00 -43.12
C VAL A 7 -26.62 -13.81 -43.57
N VAL A 8 -26.01 -13.13 -42.60
CA VAL A 8 -24.57 -12.83 -42.47
C VAL A 8 -24.43 -11.89 -41.27
N LEU A 9 -23.87 -12.42 -40.17
CA LEU A 9 -22.99 -11.76 -39.19
C LEU A 9 -22.93 -12.59 -37.89
N LEU A 10 -22.71 -13.90 -38.06
CA LEU A 10 -22.15 -14.80 -37.06
C LEU A 10 -20.62 -14.60 -37.02
N LEU A 11 -20.12 -13.41 -36.67
CA LEU A 11 -18.66 -13.13 -36.61
C LEU A 11 -18.28 -12.05 -35.58
N LEU A 12 -18.89 -12.06 -34.38
CA LEU A 12 -18.46 -11.20 -33.25
C LEU A 12 -18.34 -11.98 -31.92
N GLY A 13 -18.06 -13.28 -32.00
CA GLY A 13 -18.07 -14.19 -30.84
C GLY A 13 -16.72 -14.80 -30.43
N LEU A 14 -15.57 -14.30 -30.92
CA LEU A 14 -14.27 -14.97 -30.74
C LEU A 14 -13.10 -14.03 -30.40
N PHE A 15 -13.28 -13.09 -29.47
CA PHE A 15 -12.17 -12.24 -29.01
C PHE A 15 -12.02 -12.07 -27.50
N TRP A 16 -12.48 -13.05 -26.71
CA TRP A 16 -12.36 -13.01 -25.24
C TRP A 16 -11.75 -14.30 -24.66
N LEU A 17 -10.69 -14.80 -25.30
CA LEU A 17 -9.76 -15.77 -24.71
C LEU A 17 -8.32 -15.26 -24.91
N ALA A 18 -8.00 -14.14 -24.27
CA ALA A 18 -6.62 -13.80 -23.98
C ALA A 18 -6.34 -14.24 -22.53
N PRO A 19 -5.50 -15.28 -22.30
CA PRO A 19 -5.07 -15.61 -20.96
C PRO A 19 -4.31 -14.43 -20.36
N ALA A 20 -4.78 -13.98 -19.20
CA ALA A 20 -4.12 -13.00 -18.35
C ALA A 20 -2.83 -13.62 -17.79
N SER A 21 -1.75 -13.63 -18.56
CA SER A 21 -0.42 -14.06 -18.09
C SER A 21 0.69 -13.16 -18.62
N TRP A 22 0.56 -11.85 -18.37
CA TRP A 22 1.68 -10.92 -18.44
C TRP A 22 1.77 -10.18 -17.11
N ALA A 23 1.86 -10.94 -16.02
CA ALA A 23 2.51 -10.41 -14.83
C ALA A 23 4.01 -10.35 -15.17
N GLU A 24 4.47 -9.23 -15.73
CA GLU A 24 5.90 -8.95 -15.87
C GLU A 24 6.56 -9.27 -14.53
N THR A 25 7.44 -10.27 -14.54
CA THR A 25 8.11 -10.69 -13.32
C THR A 25 8.93 -9.51 -12.83
N PRO A 26 8.84 -9.15 -11.53
CA PRO A 26 9.51 -7.98 -11.01
C PRO A 26 11.01 -8.13 -11.25
N THR A 27 11.62 -7.21 -12.00
CA THR A 27 13.05 -7.27 -12.37
C THR A 27 13.91 -7.41 -11.12
N ILE A 28 14.44 -8.61 -10.90
CA ILE A 28 15.32 -8.91 -9.77
C ILE A 28 16.68 -8.29 -10.08
N ASP A 29 17.23 -7.55 -9.11
CA ASP A 29 18.56 -6.97 -9.22
C ASP A 29 19.61 -8.09 -9.36
N PRO A 30 20.36 -8.16 -10.49
CA PRO A 30 21.33 -9.23 -10.73
C PRO A 30 22.47 -9.25 -9.71
N PHE A 31 22.73 -8.14 -9.02
CA PHE A 31 23.80 -7.98 -8.03
C PHE A 31 23.28 -8.03 -6.59
N CYS A 32 22.08 -8.56 -6.38
CA CYS A 32 21.53 -8.66 -5.05
C CYS A 32 22.30 -9.71 -4.21
N LEU A 33 23.14 -9.23 -3.30
CA LEU A 33 23.97 -10.04 -2.40
C LEU A 33 23.18 -10.73 -1.27
N ASP A 34 21.87 -10.48 -1.17
CA ASP A 34 20.99 -11.09 -0.17
C ASP A 34 20.38 -12.40 -0.69
N SER A 35 19.70 -13.16 0.17
CA SER A 35 18.96 -14.34 -0.27
C SER A 35 17.98 -14.03 -1.42
N PRO A 36 17.76 -14.95 -2.39
CA PRO A 36 16.88 -14.73 -3.54
C PRO A 36 15.48 -14.23 -3.16
N GLN A 37 14.94 -14.71 -2.04
CA GLN A 37 13.63 -14.33 -1.51
C GLN A 37 13.59 -12.86 -1.06
N VAL A 38 14.68 -12.35 -0.48
CA VAL A 38 14.80 -10.93 -0.09
C VAL A 38 14.89 -10.05 -1.33
N CYS A 39 15.64 -10.50 -2.34
CA CYS A 39 15.80 -9.81 -3.62
C CYS A 39 14.46 -9.70 -4.36
N GLN A 40 13.70 -10.80 -4.45
CA GLN A 40 12.34 -10.82 -5.00
C GLN A 40 11.41 -9.85 -4.25
N LYS A 41 11.42 -9.85 -2.92
CA LYS A 41 10.61 -8.91 -2.12
C LYS A 41 10.97 -7.46 -2.37
N ARG A 42 12.26 -7.15 -2.58
CA ARG A 42 12.71 -5.78 -2.92
C ARG A 42 12.29 -5.39 -4.33
N ALA A 43 12.43 -6.29 -5.30
CA ALA A 43 11.98 -6.08 -6.67
C ALA A 43 10.47 -5.81 -6.71
N ALA A 44 9.67 -6.64 -6.05
CA ALA A 44 8.21 -6.46 -5.94
C ALA A 44 7.83 -5.11 -5.30
N LYS A 45 8.56 -4.67 -4.27
CA LYS A 45 8.34 -3.35 -3.65
C LYS A 45 8.70 -2.19 -4.58
N LYS A 46 9.79 -2.31 -5.34
CA LYS A 46 10.18 -1.31 -6.35
C LYS A 46 9.11 -1.22 -7.43
N GLU A 47 8.62 -2.35 -7.90
CA GLU A 47 7.59 -2.40 -8.94
C GLU A 47 6.26 -1.83 -8.47
N ALA A 48 5.79 -2.22 -7.28
CA ALA A 48 4.59 -1.64 -6.69
C ALA A 48 4.69 -0.11 -6.50
N LEU A 49 5.89 0.42 -6.21
CA LEU A 49 6.12 1.85 -6.15
C LEU A 49 6.08 2.50 -7.54
N ARG A 50 6.66 1.86 -8.56
CA ARG A 50 6.60 2.33 -9.97
C ARG A 50 5.17 2.41 -10.45
N GLN A 51 4.41 1.33 -10.30
CA GLN A 51 2.98 1.27 -10.66
C GLN A 51 2.18 2.36 -9.94
N ARG A 52 2.41 2.55 -8.64
CA ARG A 52 1.73 3.62 -7.89
C ARG A 52 2.11 5.01 -8.36
N CYS A 53 3.39 5.23 -8.69
CA CYS A 53 3.85 6.51 -9.23
C CYS A 53 3.30 6.78 -10.62
N ALA A 54 3.16 5.76 -11.46
CA ALA A 54 2.50 5.86 -12.77
C ALA A 54 1.02 6.19 -12.62
N ALA A 55 0.31 5.51 -11.71
CA ALA A 55 -1.11 5.74 -11.45
C ALA A 55 -1.41 7.10 -10.79
N ASN A 56 -0.46 7.66 -10.02
CA ASN A 56 -0.62 8.95 -9.35
C ASN A 56 0.69 9.74 -9.32
N PRO A 57 0.98 10.52 -10.39
CA PRO A 57 2.21 11.30 -10.51
C PRO A 57 2.38 12.35 -9.41
N ASP A 58 1.30 13.02 -9.01
CA ASP A 58 1.36 14.08 -7.98
C ASP A 58 1.67 13.51 -6.60
N TRP A 59 1.05 12.38 -6.25
CA TRP A 59 1.42 11.63 -5.06
C TRP A 59 2.90 11.25 -5.09
N CYS A 60 3.41 10.81 -6.25
CA CYS A 60 4.81 10.45 -6.41
C CYS A 60 5.75 11.64 -6.17
N LYS A 61 5.45 12.81 -6.76
CA LYS A 61 6.19 14.06 -6.54
C LYS A 61 6.24 14.43 -5.05
N GLN A 62 5.08 14.43 -4.39
CA GLN A 62 4.99 14.71 -2.95
C GLN A 62 5.75 13.70 -2.09
N TRP A 63 5.67 12.41 -2.44
CA TRP A 63 6.38 11.35 -1.73
C TRP A 63 7.89 11.51 -1.86
N ARG A 64 8.40 11.76 -3.08
CA ARG A 64 9.84 12.00 -3.33
C ARG A 64 10.34 13.24 -2.57
N ALA A 65 9.63 14.36 -2.65
CA ALA A 65 9.95 15.57 -1.92
C ALA A 65 10.02 15.32 -0.40
N LYS A 66 9.05 14.57 0.14
CA LYS A 66 9.07 14.19 1.56
C LYS A 66 10.28 13.32 1.92
N GLN A 67 10.65 12.35 1.07
CA GLN A 67 11.84 11.52 1.31
C GLN A 67 13.12 12.34 1.28
N MET A 68 13.27 13.24 0.30
CA MET A 68 14.42 14.14 0.19
C MET A 68 14.57 15.01 1.43
N ARG A 69 13.49 15.67 1.86
CA ARG A 69 13.49 16.48 3.09
C ARG A 69 13.97 15.68 4.31
N ILE A 70 13.49 14.45 4.50
CA ILE A 70 13.91 13.62 5.64
C ILE A 70 15.40 13.25 5.54
N ARG A 71 15.91 12.97 4.34
CA ARG A 71 17.34 12.69 4.13
C ARG A 71 18.19 13.92 4.43
N GLU A 72 17.77 15.09 3.99
CA GLU A 72 18.46 16.36 4.25
C GLU A 72 18.50 16.69 5.73
N GLU A 73 17.37 16.57 6.44
CA GLU A 73 17.35 16.79 7.90
C GLU A 73 18.29 15.82 8.63
N ARG A 74 18.39 14.55 8.19
CA ARG A 74 19.35 13.58 8.75
C ARG A 74 20.80 13.96 8.43
N ARG A 75 21.08 14.45 7.23
CA ARG A 75 22.42 14.93 6.84
C ARG A 75 22.81 16.16 7.66
N ALA A 76 21.88 17.09 7.85
CA ALA A 76 22.07 18.28 8.68
C ALA A 76 22.38 17.88 10.14
N LEU A 77 21.61 16.95 10.72
CA LEU A 77 21.89 16.42 12.05
C LEU A 77 23.29 15.80 12.15
N ARG A 78 23.71 15.03 11.15
CA ARG A 78 25.07 14.46 11.11
C ARG A 78 26.15 15.55 11.07
N ARG A 79 25.96 16.60 10.27
CA ARG A 79 26.88 17.75 10.22
C ARG A 79 26.94 18.48 11.56
N GLN A 80 25.79 18.76 12.18
CA GLN A 80 25.71 19.40 13.50
C GLN A 80 26.42 18.58 14.58
N CYS A 81 26.22 17.26 14.59
CA CYS A 81 26.92 16.35 15.48
C CYS A 81 28.43 16.31 15.25
N LYS A 82 28.89 16.36 13.98
CA LYS A 82 30.33 16.38 13.66
C LYS A 82 30.97 17.70 14.11
N ALA A 83 30.27 18.81 13.98
CA ALA A 83 30.75 20.13 14.39
C ALA A 83 30.72 20.33 15.91
N ASN A 84 29.77 19.71 16.62
CA ASN A 84 29.62 19.84 18.07
C ASN A 84 29.36 18.44 18.68
N PRO A 85 30.40 17.64 18.93
CA PRO A 85 30.25 16.28 19.44
C PRO A 85 29.52 16.24 20.79
N ASP A 86 29.84 17.15 21.70
CA ASP A 86 29.27 17.20 23.06
C ASP A 86 27.76 17.48 23.05
N LYS A 87 27.28 18.28 22.08
CA LYS A 87 25.86 18.63 21.91
C LYS A 87 25.09 17.64 21.02
N CYS A 88 25.75 16.63 20.45
CA CYS A 88 25.11 15.71 19.52
C CYS A 88 23.95 14.92 20.15
N GLY A 89 24.05 14.59 21.43
CA GLY A 89 22.97 13.94 22.19
C GLY A 89 21.68 14.76 22.18
N GLU A 90 21.81 16.07 22.39
CA GLU A 90 20.69 17.02 22.38
C GLU A 90 20.07 17.14 20.98
N PHE A 91 20.87 17.35 19.93
CA PHE A 91 20.36 17.45 18.55
C PHE A 91 19.60 16.19 18.13
N ARG A 92 20.08 15.01 18.55
CA ARG A 92 19.38 13.74 18.30
C ARG A 92 18.04 13.66 19.04
N ARG A 93 17.94 14.16 20.27
CA ARG A 93 16.68 14.24 21.02
C ARG A 93 15.69 15.18 20.32
N GLN A 94 16.10 16.41 20.00
CA GLN A 94 15.27 17.37 19.27
C GLN A 94 14.77 16.80 17.93
N PHE A 95 15.65 16.13 17.18
CA PHE A 95 15.25 15.47 15.93
C PHE A 95 14.20 14.37 16.17
N LYS A 96 14.38 13.50 17.18
CA LYS A 96 13.42 12.46 17.54
C LYS A 96 12.08 13.06 17.94
N GLU A 97 12.06 14.11 18.74
CA GLU A 97 10.85 14.82 19.17
C GLU A 97 10.10 15.43 17.98
N LYS A 98 10.82 16.12 17.08
CA LYS A 98 10.24 16.65 15.83
C LYS A 98 9.60 15.54 14.99
N GLN A 99 10.24 14.37 14.88
CA GLN A 99 9.66 13.22 14.17
C GLN A 99 8.46 12.62 14.92
N ALA A 100 8.51 12.54 16.24
CA ALA A 100 7.39 12.06 17.06
C ALA A 100 6.17 12.98 16.92
N GLN A 101 6.37 14.30 16.96
CA GLN A 101 5.31 15.28 16.75
C GLN A 101 4.67 15.14 15.36
N ARG A 102 5.48 14.94 14.31
CA ARG A 102 4.98 14.66 12.95
C ARG A 102 4.16 13.38 12.89
N ARG A 103 4.58 12.32 13.60
CA ARG A 103 3.81 11.06 13.70
C ARG A 103 2.48 11.27 14.42
N LYS A 104 2.47 12.00 15.55
CA LYS A 104 1.25 12.36 16.28
C LYS A 104 0.27 13.14 15.38
N LYS A 105 0.75 14.17 14.67
CA LYS A 105 -0.07 14.93 13.71
C LYS A 105 -0.63 14.05 12.59
N ALA A 106 0.18 13.15 12.03
CA ALA A 106 -0.29 12.21 11.01
C ALA A 106 -1.33 11.22 11.54
N GLN A 107 -1.17 10.73 12.78
CA GLN A 107 -2.13 9.86 13.44
C GLN A 107 -3.46 10.59 13.68
N GLN A 108 -3.40 11.85 14.14
CA GLN A 108 -4.58 12.67 14.36
C GLN A 108 -5.36 12.89 13.06
N LYS A 109 -4.66 13.30 11.98
CA LYS A 109 -5.28 13.45 10.66
C LYS A 109 -5.95 12.15 10.18
N ARG A 110 -5.33 10.99 10.41
CA ARG A 110 -5.93 9.69 10.07
C ARG A 110 -7.19 9.41 10.89
N LYS A 111 -7.20 9.71 12.20
CA LYS A 111 -8.38 9.55 13.05
C LYS A 111 -9.53 10.42 12.54
N GLU A 112 -9.25 11.67 12.20
CA GLU A 112 -10.24 12.61 11.65
C GLU A 112 -10.78 12.15 10.29
N SER A 113 -9.91 11.75 9.36
CA SER A 113 -10.34 11.19 8.08
C SER A 113 -11.24 9.95 8.26
N ARG A 114 -10.91 9.09 9.23
CA ARG A 114 -11.74 7.91 9.54
C ARG A 114 -13.10 8.31 10.12
N LYS A 115 -13.16 9.32 10.99
CA LYS A 115 -14.43 9.86 11.50
C LYS A 115 -15.27 10.43 10.36
N LYS A 116 -14.68 11.22 9.46
CA LYS A 116 -15.36 11.77 8.26
C LYS A 116 -15.90 10.65 7.37
N LEU A 117 -15.10 9.62 7.09
CA LEU A 117 -15.52 8.47 6.30
C LEU A 117 -16.70 7.73 6.94
N ARG A 118 -16.68 7.51 8.26
CA ARG A 118 -17.79 6.87 8.98
C ARG A 118 -19.08 7.68 8.88
N LYS A 119 -18.99 9.01 9.01
CA LYS A 119 -20.15 9.91 8.84
C LYS A 119 -20.72 9.81 7.42
N ALA A 120 -19.85 9.91 6.41
CA ALA A 120 -20.25 9.77 5.00
C ALA A 120 -20.89 8.40 4.72
N GLN A 121 -20.32 7.32 5.26
CA GLN A 121 -20.91 5.97 5.15
C GLN A 121 -22.29 5.89 5.80
N LYS A 122 -22.48 6.47 6.99
CA LYS A 122 -23.78 6.48 7.66
C LYS A 122 -24.82 7.24 6.83
N GLN A 123 -24.46 8.40 6.30
CA GLN A 123 -25.34 9.19 5.44
C GLN A 123 -25.68 8.44 4.16
N TRP A 124 -24.69 7.84 3.50
CA TRP A 124 -24.92 7.03 2.30
C TRP A 124 -25.87 5.86 2.57
N CYS A 125 -25.70 5.15 3.69
CA CYS A 125 -26.60 4.07 4.10
C CYS A 125 -28.02 4.54 4.41
N THR A 126 -28.18 5.76 4.92
CA THR A 126 -29.50 6.36 5.17
C THR A 126 -30.23 6.58 3.85
N ASN A 127 -29.51 7.03 2.82
CA ASN A 127 -30.06 7.28 1.49
C ASN A 127 -30.20 6.00 0.64
N ASN A 128 -29.50 4.92 0.99
CA ASN A 128 -29.41 3.69 0.19
C ASN A 128 -29.50 2.45 1.10
N PRO A 129 -30.67 2.18 1.72
CA PRO A 129 -30.79 1.12 2.72
C PRO A 129 -30.48 -0.28 2.17
N THR A 130 -31.10 -0.67 1.06
CA THR A 130 -30.91 -2.01 0.46
C THR A 130 -29.47 -2.23 -0.04
N PRO A 131 -28.87 -1.32 -0.83
CA PRO A 131 -27.46 -1.45 -1.22
C PRO A 131 -26.51 -1.44 -0.01
N CYS A 132 -26.84 -0.70 1.05
CA CYS A 132 -26.02 -0.67 2.26
C CYS A 132 -26.01 -2.01 3.00
N GLU A 133 -27.15 -2.69 3.15
CA GLU A 133 -27.18 -4.01 3.79
C GLU A 133 -26.45 -5.08 2.97
N GLN A 134 -26.59 -5.05 1.65
CA GLN A 134 -25.80 -5.91 0.76
C GLN A 134 -24.29 -5.64 0.93
N TRP A 135 -23.88 -4.37 0.89
CA TRP A 135 -22.49 -3.98 1.09
C TRP A 135 -21.94 -4.39 2.45
N LYS A 136 -22.70 -4.24 3.54
CA LYS A 136 -22.29 -4.68 4.89
C LYS A 136 -22.06 -6.18 4.93
N THR A 137 -22.93 -6.95 4.27
CA THR A 137 -22.82 -8.42 4.21
C THR A 137 -21.57 -8.84 3.45
N GLU A 138 -21.34 -8.28 2.26
CA GLU A 138 -20.14 -8.57 1.46
C GLU A 138 -18.86 -8.15 2.18
N LYS A 139 -18.88 -6.99 2.83
CA LYS A 139 -17.75 -6.53 3.63
C LYS A 139 -17.41 -7.51 4.76
N ARG A 140 -18.39 -8.03 5.50
CA ARG A 140 -18.17 -9.03 6.56
C ARG A 140 -17.54 -10.31 6.00
N LYS A 141 -17.95 -10.76 4.80
CA LYS A 141 -17.35 -11.92 4.13
C LYS A 141 -15.89 -11.67 3.79
N VAL A 142 -15.57 -10.50 3.21
CA VAL A 142 -14.19 -10.12 2.89
C VAL A 142 -13.33 -10.01 4.15
N ASP A 143 -13.85 -9.35 5.19
CA ASP A 143 -13.15 -9.20 6.47
C ASP A 143 -12.86 -10.57 7.11
N LYS A 144 -13.81 -11.52 7.05
CA LYS A 144 -13.62 -12.90 7.53
C LYS A 144 -12.52 -13.62 6.75
N LYS A 145 -12.54 -13.54 5.41
CA LYS A 145 -11.48 -14.13 4.56
C LYS A 145 -10.10 -13.53 4.87
N TYR A 146 -10.03 -12.22 5.04
CA TYR A 146 -8.78 -11.53 5.38
C TYR A 146 -8.24 -11.97 6.75
N GLN A 147 -9.11 -12.08 7.76
CA GLN A 147 -8.71 -12.58 9.08
C GLN A 147 -8.21 -14.02 9.04
N GLU A 148 -8.85 -14.87 8.23
CA GLU A 148 -8.40 -16.26 8.07
C GLU A 148 -7.03 -16.32 7.39
N GLN A 149 -6.80 -15.54 6.33
CA GLN A 149 -5.48 -15.44 5.70
C GLN A 149 -4.40 -14.95 6.68
N LEU A 150 -4.73 -13.98 7.54
CA LEU A 150 -3.81 -13.53 8.59
C LEU A 150 -3.49 -14.65 9.59
N ARG A 151 -4.49 -15.45 10.02
CA ARG A 151 -4.26 -16.61 10.90
C ARG A 151 -3.41 -17.68 10.25
N GLN A 152 -3.59 -17.93 8.95
CA GLN A 152 -2.76 -18.87 8.20
C GLN A 152 -1.32 -18.38 8.08
N LEU A 153 -1.13 -17.10 7.81
CA LEU A 153 0.21 -16.49 7.79
C LEU A 153 0.86 -16.55 9.17
N ASP A 154 0.11 -16.28 10.24
CA ASP A 154 0.60 -16.40 11.59
C ASP A 154 1.02 -17.85 11.86
N LYS A 155 0.14 -18.85 11.71
CA LYS A 155 0.49 -20.28 11.86
C LYS A 155 1.74 -20.70 11.06
N LYS A 156 1.92 -20.17 9.85
CA LYS A 156 3.06 -20.50 8.98
C LYS A 156 4.37 -19.81 9.37
N TYR A 157 4.30 -18.62 9.97
CA TYR A 157 5.46 -17.76 10.21
C TYR A 157 5.63 -17.34 11.68
N SER A 158 4.78 -17.80 12.60
CA SER A 158 4.94 -17.60 14.03
C SER A 158 6.27 -18.23 14.44
N ARG A 159 7.21 -17.40 14.90
CA ARG A 159 8.40 -17.88 15.60
C ARG A 159 7.93 -18.56 16.90
N PRO A 160 8.57 -19.65 17.33
CA PRO A 160 8.38 -20.11 18.71
C PRO A 160 8.69 -18.93 19.63
N HIS A 161 7.77 -18.67 20.57
CA HIS A 161 8.03 -17.79 21.70
C HIS A 161 9.36 -18.27 22.31
N ARG A 162 10.37 -17.40 22.36
CA ARG A 162 11.49 -17.61 23.26
C ARG A 162 10.86 -17.70 24.66
N GLN A 163 10.80 -18.91 25.19
CA GLN A 163 10.76 -19.10 26.63
C GLN A 163 12.15 -18.67 27.07
N ASP A 164 12.26 -17.41 27.49
CA ASP A 164 13.43 -16.95 28.21
C ASP A 164 13.38 -17.70 29.56
N GLY A 165 14.26 -18.69 29.70
CA GLY A 165 14.60 -19.32 30.98
C GLY A 165 15.66 -18.51 31.71
#